data_AF-A0A9E0N8P8-F1
#
_entry.id   AF-A0A9E0N8P8-F1
#
_cell.length_a   1.000
_cell.length_b   1.000
_cell.length_c   1.000
_cell.angle_alpha   90.00
_cell.angle_beta   90.00
_cell.angle_gamma   90.00
#
_symmetry.space_group_name_H-M   'P 1'
#
loop_
_entity.id
_entity.type
_entity.pdbx_description
1 polymer ?
#
loop_
_entity_poly.entity_id
_entity_poly.type
_entity_poly.pdbx_seq_one_letter_code
_entity_poly.pdbx_strand_id
1 'polypeptide(L)'
;MALHVRLARPADLAQAHALVATGSRGLYGADVLAELPRWWREVIHARRLELYVFEDDSQPAARRIRLVASGGFVPDTHADAIVAGFQPGLAHRVVASELAGTPVLLDRAGQAVANAGPGVNALGLDFACAEPDWSVLGLVRWAPLLIESLRGWLDGWKLRLAVREVVGRDLSLMARASGLPRLVAAPVASRQATPAERRYLHGMSRQQAQRRPTSLQAVLFFRDHAPRFHFSPGEQDLLLLALRNRSDAACADELGLSPDTVKMRWRGIFERVAAHRPDWFPASAGADGSGADRTTRGVEKRRHLLAYLQRHPEELRPYQR
;
A
#
# COMPACT_ATOMS: atom_id res chain seq x y z
N MET A 1 -22.45 -7.58 10.80
CA MET A 1 -21.48 -8.10 9.82
C MET A 1 -20.25 -7.23 9.91
N ALA A 2 -19.13 -7.76 10.39
CA ALA A 2 -17.90 -7.00 10.55
C ALA A 2 -16.99 -7.35 9.37
N LEU A 3 -16.77 -6.37 8.49
CA LEU A 3 -15.85 -6.47 7.36
C LEU A 3 -14.57 -5.75 7.74
N HIS A 4 -13.42 -6.34 7.42
CA HIS A 4 -12.11 -5.80 7.78
C HIS A 4 -11.13 -5.88 6.62
N VAL A 5 -10.15 -4.98 6.63
CA VAL A 5 -9.00 -5.03 5.73
C VAL A 5 -7.71 -4.92 6.52
N ARG A 6 -6.71 -5.70 6.14
CA ARG A 6 -5.39 -5.66 6.76
C ARG A 6 -4.34 -6.20 5.80
N LEU A 7 -3.07 -5.95 6.12
CA LEU A 7 -1.97 -6.64 5.46
C LEU A 7 -2.04 -8.14 5.74
N ALA A 8 -1.68 -8.93 4.72
CA ALA A 8 -1.56 -10.36 4.78
C ALA A 8 -0.40 -10.76 5.70
N ARG A 9 -0.61 -11.85 6.43
CA ARG A 9 0.37 -12.55 7.27
C ARG A 9 0.74 -13.87 6.59
N PRO A 10 1.85 -14.51 6.98
CA PRO A 10 2.23 -15.81 6.43
C PRO A 10 1.12 -16.87 6.48
N ALA A 11 0.30 -16.87 7.54
CA ALA A 11 -0.82 -17.79 7.70
C ALA A 11 -1.98 -17.56 6.71
N ASP A 12 -2.10 -16.37 6.13
CA ASP A 12 -3.17 -16.03 5.19
C ASP A 12 -2.87 -16.49 3.76
N LEU A 13 -1.59 -16.72 3.44
CA LEU A 13 -1.13 -16.89 2.05
C LEU A 13 -1.78 -18.10 1.36
N ALA A 14 -2.05 -19.19 2.08
CA ALA A 14 -2.71 -20.36 1.51
C ALA A 14 -4.15 -20.05 1.06
N GLN A 15 -4.90 -19.33 1.88
CA GLN A 15 -6.27 -18.94 1.55
C GLN A 15 -6.31 -17.84 0.48
N ALA A 16 -5.40 -16.86 0.56
CA ALA A 16 -5.24 -15.85 -0.48
C ALA A 16 -4.89 -16.46 -1.84
N HIS A 17 -4.03 -17.48 -1.86
CA HIS A 17 -3.65 -18.22 -3.06
C HIS A 17 -4.83 -18.97 -3.67
N ALA A 18 -5.58 -19.72 -2.87
CA ALA A 18 -6.79 -20.41 -3.33
C ALA A 18 -7.82 -19.44 -3.92
N LEU A 19 -7.93 -18.24 -3.32
CA LEU A 19 -8.79 -17.19 -3.85
C LEU A 19 -8.26 -16.61 -5.17
N VAL A 20 -6.96 -16.35 -5.30
CA VAL A 20 -6.38 -15.88 -6.55
C VAL A 20 -6.52 -16.92 -7.66
N ALA A 21 -6.37 -18.20 -7.35
CA ALA A 21 -6.52 -19.28 -8.33
C ALA A 21 -7.93 -19.32 -8.97
N THR A 22 -8.96 -18.99 -8.20
CA THR A 22 -10.37 -19.12 -8.62
C THR A 22 -11.04 -17.79 -8.94
N GLY A 23 -10.64 -16.71 -8.27
CA GLY A 23 -11.29 -15.41 -8.28
C GLY A 23 -10.50 -14.29 -8.96
N SER A 24 -9.33 -14.55 -9.56
CA SER A 24 -8.53 -13.51 -10.24
C SER A 24 -8.84 -13.33 -11.74
N ARG A 25 -9.77 -14.12 -12.29
CA ARG A 25 -10.12 -14.15 -13.73
C ARG A 25 -8.92 -14.46 -14.63
N GLY A 26 -8.12 -15.46 -14.24
CA GLY A 26 -6.97 -15.92 -15.02
C GLY A 26 -5.83 -14.91 -15.05
N LEU A 27 -5.59 -14.19 -13.94
CA LEU A 27 -4.50 -13.22 -13.85
C LEU A 27 -3.12 -13.87 -14.05
N TYR A 28 -2.98 -15.14 -13.63
CA TYR A 28 -1.76 -15.93 -13.68
C TYR A 28 -1.93 -17.21 -14.49
N GLY A 29 -0.91 -17.57 -15.28
CA GLY A 29 -0.72 -18.93 -15.78
C GLY A 29 -0.42 -19.92 -14.64
N ALA A 30 -0.63 -21.21 -14.91
CA ALA A 30 -0.50 -22.28 -13.91
C ALA A 30 0.91 -22.38 -13.30
N ASP A 31 1.93 -22.11 -14.11
CA ASP A 31 3.34 -22.06 -13.74
C ASP A 31 3.62 -21.02 -12.65
N VAL A 32 3.20 -19.77 -12.88
CA VAL A 32 3.37 -18.68 -11.92
C VAL A 32 2.46 -18.86 -10.71
N LEU A 33 1.23 -19.34 -10.95
CA LEU A 33 0.25 -19.54 -9.88
C LEU A 33 0.77 -20.54 -8.83
N ALA A 34 1.46 -21.61 -9.24
CA ALA A 34 2.03 -22.59 -8.31
C ALA A 34 3.10 -21.99 -7.38
N GLU A 35 3.92 -21.07 -7.90
CA GLU A 35 5.03 -20.44 -7.17
C GLU A 35 4.61 -19.21 -6.35
N LEU A 36 3.41 -18.69 -6.59
CA LEU A 36 2.93 -17.42 -6.03
C LEU A 36 3.01 -17.33 -4.49
N PRO A 37 2.67 -18.37 -3.70
CA PRO A 37 2.81 -18.30 -2.24
C PRO A 37 4.25 -18.17 -1.76
N ARG A 38 5.20 -18.80 -2.45
CA ARG A 38 6.63 -18.68 -2.15
C ARG A 38 7.11 -17.27 -2.45
N TRP A 39 6.78 -16.78 -3.65
CA TRP A 39 7.14 -15.43 -4.07
C TRP A 39 6.56 -14.36 -3.13
N TRP A 40 5.27 -14.44 -2.79
CA TRP A 40 4.65 -13.50 -1.85
C TRP A 40 5.38 -13.45 -0.51
N ARG A 41 5.76 -14.61 0.05
CA ARG A 41 6.50 -14.67 1.32
C ARG A 41 7.82 -13.88 1.23
N GLU A 42 8.55 -14.06 0.13
CA GLU A 42 9.82 -13.37 -0.13
C GLU A 42 9.62 -11.86 -0.29
N VAL A 43 8.70 -11.41 -1.15
CA VAL A 43 8.53 -9.98 -1.45
C VAL A 43 7.84 -9.21 -0.32
N ILE A 44 6.96 -9.85 0.46
CA ILE A 44 6.35 -9.24 1.65
C ILE A 44 7.41 -9.08 2.74
N HIS A 45 8.22 -10.12 2.99
CA HIS A 45 9.32 -10.05 3.95
C HIS A 45 10.35 -8.98 3.55
N ALA A 46 10.68 -8.89 2.27
CA ALA A 46 11.56 -7.84 1.73
C ALA A 46 10.90 -6.45 1.62
N ARG A 47 9.59 -6.34 1.93
CA ARG A 47 8.80 -5.09 1.89
C ARG A 47 8.83 -4.42 0.50
N ARG A 48 8.80 -5.26 -0.54
CA ARG A 48 8.73 -4.89 -1.97
C ARG A 48 7.29 -4.87 -2.49
N LEU A 49 6.39 -5.57 -1.80
CA LEU A 49 4.97 -5.69 -2.13
C LEU A 49 4.12 -5.54 -0.87
N GLU A 50 3.02 -4.81 -0.98
CA GLU A 50 1.94 -4.84 0.00
C GLU A 50 0.83 -5.76 -0.50
N LEU A 51 0.50 -6.79 0.28
CA LEU A 51 -0.61 -7.70 0.03
C LEU A 51 -1.68 -7.47 1.09
N TYR A 52 -2.87 -7.12 0.65
CA TYR A 52 -4.04 -6.89 1.49
C TYR A 52 -5.03 -8.04 1.38
N VAL A 53 -5.56 -8.44 2.53
CA VAL A 53 -6.64 -9.42 2.66
C VAL A 53 -7.86 -8.73 3.26
N PHE A 54 -9.02 -9.08 2.74
CA PHE A 54 -10.30 -8.52 3.12
C PHE A 54 -11.15 -9.63 3.72
N GLU A 55 -11.54 -9.45 4.96
CA GLU A 55 -12.14 -10.46 5.79
C GLU A 55 -13.62 -10.17 6.00
N ASP A 56 -14.43 -11.23 5.99
CA ASP A 56 -15.83 -11.22 6.41
C ASP A 56 -16.01 -12.14 7.62
N ASP A 57 -16.19 -11.55 8.80
CA ASP A 57 -16.30 -12.30 10.06
C ASP A 57 -17.58 -13.13 10.16
N SER A 58 -18.56 -12.91 9.27
CA SER A 58 -19.71 -13.81 9.18
C SER A 58 -19.37 -15.17 8.56
N GLN A 59 -18.20 -15.30 7.95
CA GLN A 59 -17.74 -16.53 7.31
C GLN A 59 -16.87 -17.38 8.26
N PRO A 60 -16.87 -18.71 8.09
CA PRO A 60 -15.93 -19.58 8.80
C PRO A 60 -14.48 -19.17 8.52
N ALA A 61 -13.57 -19.39 9.48
CA ALA A 61 -12.16 -18.99 9.36
C ALA A 61 -11.52 -19.42 8.03
N ALA A 62 -11.74 -20.66 7.59
CA ALA A 62 -11.23 -21.19 6.33
C ALA A 62 -11.74 -20.49 5.05
N ARG A 63 -12.78 -19.65 5.15
CA ARG A 63 -13.40 -18.88 4.05
C ARG A 63 -13.57 -17.39 4.39
N ARG A 64 -12.91 -16.92 5.45
CA ARG A 64 -12.97 -15.55 5.92
C ARG A 64 -12.39 -14.54 4.92
N ILE A 65 -11.31 -14.87 4.21
CA ILE A 65 -10.74 -13.98 3.19
C ILE A 65 -11.61 -14.05 1.94
N ARG A 66 -12.20 -12.90 1.58
CA ARG A 66 -13.15 -12.77 0.46
C ARG A 66 -12.65 -11.87 -0.67
N LEU A 67 -11.65 -11.05 -0.41
CA LEU A 67 -10.96 -10.27 -1.42
C LEU A 67 -9.47 -10.22 -1.10
N VAL A 68 -8.65 -10.24 -2.15
CA VAL A 68 -7.20 -10.03 -2.11
C VAL A 68 -6.86 -8.91 -3.07
N ALA A 69 -6.02 -7.99 -2.63
CA ALA A 69 -5.44 -6.96 -3.49
C ALA A 69 -3.95 -6.78 -3.18
N SER A 70 -3.11 -6.54 -4.18
CA SER A 70 -1.71 -6.24 -3.93
C SER A 70 -1.14 -5.18 -4.86
N GLY A 71 -0.03 -4.59 -4.42
CA GLY A 71 0.70 -3.64 -5.23
C GLY A 71 2.10 -3.38 -4.71
N GLY A 72 2.96 -2.96 -5.63
CA GLY A 72 4.34 -2.59 -5.37
C GLY A 72 4.76 -1.40 -6.22
N PHE A 73 6.03 -1.02 -6.14
CA PHE A 73 6.58 0.07 -6.94
C PHE A 73 7.56 -0.46 -7.96
N VAL A 74 7.63 0.16 -9.14
CA VAL A 74 8.54 -0.26 -10.22
C VAL A 74 9.43 0.91 -10.68
N PRO A 75 10.64 0.63 -11.22
CA PRO A 75 11.49 1.63 -11.84
C PRO A 75 10.79 2.37 -12.99
N ASP A 76 11.30 3.57 -13.31
CA ASP A 76 10.77 4.39 -14.40
C ASP A 76 10.79 3.68 -15.75
N THR A 77 11.88 2.97 -16.05
CA THR A 77 12.03 2.19 -17.27
C THR A 77 10.91 1.16 -17.45
N HIS A 78 10.49 0.51 -16.37
CA HIS A 78 9.43 -0.48 -16.40
C HIS A 78 8.04 0.17 -16.52
N ALA A 79 7.80 1.24 -15.76
CA ALA A 79 6.57 2.01 -15.83
C ALA A 79 6.32 2.61 -17.23
N ASP A 80 7.37 3.20 -17.82
CA ASP A 80 7.30 3.83 -19.13
C ASP A 80 7.07 2.79 -20.23
N ALA A 81 7.72 1.61 -20.14
CA ALA A 81 7.47 0.50 -21.05
C ALA A 81 6.02 -0.01 -20.99
N ILE A 82 5.44 -0.12 -19.79
CA ILE A 82 4.03 -0.51 -19.60
C ILE A 82 3.09 0.47 -20.31
N VAL A 83 3.33 1.78 -20.15
CA VAL A 83 2.47 2.82 -20.74
C VAL A 83 2.69 2.94 -22.25
N ALA A 84 3.92 2.79 -22.74
CA ALA A 84 4.23 2.89 -24.17
C ALA A 84 3.70 1.71 -24.98
N GLY A 85 3.71 0.50 -24.40
CA GLY A 85 3.46 -0.73 -25.14
C GLY A 85 2.75 -1.81 -24.33
N PHE A 86 1.63 -1.47 -23.68
CA PHE A 86 0.88 -2.40 -22.83
C PHE A 86 0.65 -3.75 -23.50
N GLN A 87 1.20 -4.79 -22.87
CA GLN A 87 0.93 -6.19 -23.21
C GLN A 87 0.01 -6.81 -22.15
N PRO A 88 -0.99 -7.63 -22.53
CA PRO A 88 -1.88 -8.29 -21.56
C PRO A 88 -1.17 -9.32 -20.68
N GLY A 89 -1.61 -9.52 -19.45
CA GLY A 89 -0.97 -10.44 -18.49
C GLY A 89 0.14 -9.77 -17.69
N LEU A 90 -0.08 -8.51 -17.28
CA LEU A 90 0.93 -7.68 -16.63
C LEU A 90 1.41 -8.29 -15.32
N ALA A 91 0.48 -8.69 -14.44
CA ALA A 91 0.85 -9.30 -13.16
C ALA A 91 1.64 -10.60 -13.35
N HIS A 92 1.18 -11.49 -14.24
CA HIS A 92 1.90 -12.71 -14.59
C HIS A 92 3.33 -12.44 -15.06
N ARG A 93 3.54 -11.51 -15.99
CA ARG A 93 4.89 -11.20 -16.48
C ARG A 93 5.80 -10.63 -15.40
N VAL A 94 5.28 -9.77 -14.53
CA VAL A 94 6.06 -9.21 -13.41
C VAL A 94 6.51 -10.32 -12.47
N VAL A 95 5.58 -11.18 -12.04
CA VAL A 95 5.91 -12.28 -11.13
C VAL A 95 6.82 -13.31 -11.80
N ALA A 96 6.59 -13.66 -13.07
CA ALA A 96 7.46 -14.56 -13.83
C ALA A 96 8.90 -14.02 -13.93
N SER A 97 9.06 -12.72 -14.19
CA SER A 97 10.37 -12.07 -14.24
C SER A 97 11.09 -12.13 -12.89
N GLU A 98 10.38 -11.84 -11.80
CA GLU A 98 10.93 -11.95 -10.43
C GLU A 98 11.36 -13.38 -10.10
N LEU A 99 10.52 -14.37 -10.44
CA LEU A 99 10.80 -15.79 -10.24
C LEU A 99 12.01 -16.26 -11.05
N ALA A 100 12.23 -15.67 -12.22
CA ALA A 100 13.40 -15.91 -13.07
C ALA A 100 14.66 -15.16 -12.60
N GLY A 101 14.62 -14.48 -11.45
CA GLY A 101 15.77 -13.75 -10.89
C GLY A 101 16.02 -12.38 -11.55
N THR A 102 15.05 -11.86 -12.30
CA THR A 102 15.10 -10.52 -12.90
C THR A 102 14.15 -9.59 -12.13
N PRO A 103 14.63 -8.91 -11.08
CA PRO A 103 13.77 -8.11 -10.21
C PRO A 103 13.17 -6.91 -10.95
N VAL A 104 11.87 -6.72 -10.78
CA VAL A 104 11.04 -5.67 -11.36
C VAL A 104 10.55 -4.69 -10.29
N LEU A 105 10.21 -5.18 -9.09
CA LEU A 105 9.76 -4.35 -7.98
C LEU A 105 10.93 -3.68 -7.28
N LEU A 106 10.78 -2.39 -6.97
CA LEU A 106 11.74 -1.64 -6.17
C LEU A 106 11.83 -2.20 -4.75
N ASP A 107 13.06 -2.36 -4.28
CA ASP A 107 13.35 -2.55 -2.86
C ASP A 107 13.19 -1.24 -2.09
N ARG A 108 13.37 -1.30 -0.75
CA ARG A 108 13.17 -0.13 0.11
C ARG A 108 14.12 1.02 -0.21
N ALA A 109 15.35 0.71 -0.65
CA ALA A 109 16.32 1.74 -1.04
C ALA A 109 15.89 2.41 -2.35
N GLY A 110 15.54 1.65 -3.37
CA GLY A 110 15.02 2.16 -4.64
C GLY A 110 13.71 2.94 -4.47
N GLN A 111 12.83 2.49 -3.58
CA GLN A 111 11.64 3.25 -3.18
C GLN A 111 12.00 4.61 -2.58
N ALA A 112 12.99 4.67 -1.68
CA ALA A 112 13.42 5.92 -1.05
C ALA A 112 14.04 6.91 -2.05
N VAL A 113 14.88 6.42 -2.96
CA VAL A 113 15.49 7.20 -4.06
C VAL A 113 14.39 7.77 -4.95
N ALA A 114 13.47 6.92 -5.41
CA ALA A 114 12.40 7.31 -6.32
C ALA A 114 11.42 8.30 -5.66
N ASN A 115 11.09 8.12 -4.38
CA ASN A 115 10.20 9.00 -3.64
C ASN A 115 10.82 10.39 -3.38
N ALA A 116 12.15 10.47 -3.23
CA ALA A 116 12.87 11.73 -3.12
C ALA A 116 13.01 12.47 -4.46
N GLY A 117 13.14 11.72 -5.56
CA GLY A 117 13.30 12.23 -6.90
C GLY A 117 11.99 12.65 -7.60
N PRO A 118 11.79 12.27 -8.88
CA PRO A 118 10.58 12.61 -9.64
C PRO A 118 9.28 11.99 -9.09
N GLY A 119 9.38 10.94 -8.29
CA GLY A 119 8.26 10.22 -7.71
C GLY A 119 8.28 8.72 -8.04
N VAL A 120 7.43 7.96 -7.35
CA VAL A 120 7.32 6.50 -7.49
C VAL A 120 6.23 6.09 -8.49
N ASN A 121 6.40 4.91 -9.09
CA ASN A 121 5.40 4.30 -9.99
C ASN A 121 4.73 3.11 -9.32
N ALA A 122 3.50 3.30 -8.86
CA ALA A 122 2.71 2.25 -8.25
C ALA A 122 2.13 1.31 -9.31
N LEU A 123 2.29 0.00 -9.09
CA LEU A 123 1.77 -1.06 -9.93
C LEU A 123 0.95 -2.05 -9.10
N GLY A 124 -0.36 -2.10 -9.37
CA GLY A 124 -1.25 -3.10 -8.79
C GLY A 124 -1.12 -4.43 -9.52
N LEU A 125 -0.97 -5.52 -8.76
CA LEU A 125 -0.77 -6.87 -9.30
C LEU A 125 -2.00 -7.74 -9.03
N ASP A 126 -2.17 -8.17 -7.78
CA ASP A 126 -3.24 -9.09 -7.40
C ASP A 126 -4.56 -8.33 -7.24
N PHE A 127 -5.63 -8.91 -7.79
CA PHE A 127 -6.99 -8.54 -7.43
C PHE A 127 -7.91 -9.74 -7.65
N ALA A 128 -8.36 -10.35 -6.57
CA ALA A 128 -9.23 -11.51 -6.61
C ALA A 128 -10.38 -11.33 -5.63
N CYS A 129 -11.59 -11.72 -6.02
CA CYS A 129 -12.77 -11.65 -5.17
C CYS A 129 -13.52 -12.99 -5.22
N ALA A 130 -14.03 -13.42 -4.07
CA ALA A 130 -14.76 -14.66 -3.91
C ALA A 130 -16.20 -14.54 -4.44
N GLU A 131 -16.69 -13.32 -4.61
CA GLU A 131 -18.03 -13.08 -5.13
C GLU A 131 -18.08 -13.42 -6.63
N PRO A 132 -19.08 -14.20 -7.07
CA PRO A 132 -19.27 -14.50 -8.49
C PRO A 132 -19.81 -13.30 -9.26
N ASP A 133 -20.53 -12.40 -8.56
CA ASP A 133 -21.01 -11.15 -9.13
C ASP A 133 -20.01 -10.02 -8.86
N TRP A 134 -19.39 -9.57 -9.95
CA TRP A 134 -18.46 -8.46 -10.00
C TRP A 134 -19.12 -7.16 -10.47
N SER A 135 -20.46 -7.15 -10.54
CA SER A 135 -21.22 -5.93 -10.71
C SER A 135 -20.82 -4.90 -9.67
N VAL A 136 -21.05 -3.64 -10.00
CA VAL A 136 -20.81 -2.54 -9.06
C VAL A 136 -21.53 -2.80 -7.73
N LEU A 137 -22.74 -3.36 -7.76
CA LEU A 137 -23.51 -3.68 -6.54
C LEU A 137 -22.86 -4.80 -5.71
N GLY A 138 -22.32 -5.85 -6.34
CA GLY A 138 -21.67 -6.97 -5.65
C GLY A 138 -20.40 -6.55 -4.90
N LEU A 139 -19.63 -5.61 -5.46
CA LEU A 139 -18.39 -5.11 -4.87
C LEU A 139 -18.55 -3.84 -4.03
N VAL A 140 -19.69 -3.14 -4.10
CA VAL A 140 -19.93 -1.88 -3.36
C VAL A 140 -19.75 -2.05 -1.86
N ARG A 141 -20.10 -3.21 -1.29
CA ARG A 141 -19.90 -3.47 0.15
C ARG A 141 -18.43 -3.44 0.57
N TRP A 142 -17.51 -3.72 -0.36
CA TRP A 142 -16.06 -3.68 -0.14
C TRP A 142 -15.44 -2.32 -0.46
N ALA A 143 -16.18 -1.41 -1.10
CA ALA A 143 -15.64 -0.14 -1.58
C ALA A 143 -14.94 0.72 -0.50
N PRO A 144 -15.49 0.87 0.73
CA PRO A 144 -14.81 1.61 1.79
C PRO A 144 -13.45 0.99 2.14
N LEU A 145 -13.40 -0.34 2.25
CA LEU A 145 -12.18 -1.08 2.59
C LEU A 145 -11.16 -1.05 1.44
N LEU A 146 -11.62 -1.05 0.19
CA LEU A 146 -10.76 -0.91 -0.98
C LEU A 146 -10.06 0.45 -0.96
N ILE A 147 -10.81 1.52 -0.65
CA ILE A 147 -10.22 2.85 -0.47
C ILE A 147 -9.23 2.85 0.68
N GLU A 148 -9.58 2.24 1.82
CA GLU A 148 -8.68 2.12 2.97
C GLU A 148 -7.36 1.40 2.62
N SER A 149 -7.42 0.28 1.89
CA SER A 149 -6.20 -0.41 1.43
C SER A 149 -5.35 0.44 0.48
N LEU A 150 -6.00 1.17 -0.44
CA LEU A 150 -5.29 2.04 -1.39
C LEU A 150 -4.62 3.20 -0.65
N ARG A 151 -5.27 3.75 0.38
CA ARG A 151 -4.68 4.76 1.27
C ARG A 151 -3.50 4.20 2.05
N GLY A 152 -3.66 3.01 2.64
CA GLY A 152 -2.56 2.32 3.33
C GLY A 152 -1.32 2.18 2.46
N TRP A 153 -1.52 1.81 1.19
CA TRP A 153 -0.45 1.62 0.22
C TRP A 153 0.12 2.92 -0.35
N LEU A 154 -0.74 3.85 -0.81
CA LEU A 154 -0.35 4.96 -1.67
C LEU A 154 -0.25 6.32 -0.95
N ASP A 155 -0.93 6.54 0.19
CA ASP A 155 -0.94 7.85 0.84
C ASP A 155 0.47 8.28 1.25
N GLY A 156 0.84 9.54 1.02
CA GLY A 156 2.15 10.08 1.45
C GLY A 156 3.31 9.72 0.52
N TRP A 157 3.10 8.88 -0.49
CA TRP A 157 4.09 8.72 -1.55
C TRP A 157 3.98 9.85 -2.57
N LYS A 158 5.13 10.31 -3.08
CA LYS A 158 5.20 11.21 -4.23
C LYS A 158 4.92 10.40 -5.49
N LEU A 159 3.65 10.18 -5.84
CA LEU A 159 3.30 9.36 -7.01
C LEU A 159 3.64 10.07 -8.33
N ARG A 160 4.35 9.39 -9.24
CA ARG A 160 4.46 9.75 -10.66
C ARG A 160 3.37 9.07 -11.49
N LEU A 161 3.12 7.81 -11.20
CA LEU A 161 2.17 6.95 -11.91
C LEU A 161 1.52 5.98 -10.92
N ALA A 162 0.24 5.70 -11.09
CA ALA A 162 -0.43 4.56 -10.47
C ALA A 162 -1.18 3.78 -11.55
N VAL A 163 -0.85 2.51 -11.73
CA VAL A 163 -1.40 1.66 -12.81
C VAL A 163 -1.77 0.28 -12.33
N ARG A 164 -2.73 -0.32 -13.03
CA ARG A 164 -3.05 -1.75 -12.90
C ARG A 164 -3.70 -2.29 -14.16
N GLU A 165 -3.46 -3.56 -14.42
CA GLU A 165 -4.28 -4.32 -15.35
C GLU A 165 -5.61 -4.70 -14.69
N VAL A 166 -6.68 -4.67 -15.48
CA VAL A 166 -8.04 -5.03 -15.08
C VAL A 166 -8.59 -6.03 -16.11
N VAL A 167 -9.21 -7.10 -15.62
CA VAL A 167 -9.79 -8.17 -16.46
C VAL A 167 -11.32 -8.10 -16.41
N GLY A 168 -11.93 -7.90 -17.58
CA GLY A 168 -13.37 -7.81 -17.75
C GLY A 168 -13.90 -6.38 -17.88
N ARG A 169 -14.96 -6.24 -18.68
CA ARG A 169 -15.60 -4.94 -18.98
C ARG A 169 -16.21 -4.28 -17.74
N ASP A 170 -16.82 -5.06 -16.87
CA ASP A 170 -17.41 -4.63 -15.59
C ASP A 170 -16.40 -3.96 -14.66
N LEU A 171 -15.25 -4.58 -14.40
CA LEU A 171 -14.20 -3.98 -13.60
C LEU A 171 -13.57 -2.76 -14.28
N SER A 172 -13.45 -2.78 -15.61
CA SER A 172 -13.03 -1.60 -16.38
C SER A 172 -14.01 -0.43 -16.22
N LEU A 173 -15.32 -0.70 -16.17
CA LEU A 173 -16.34 0.33 -15.93
C LEU A 173 -16.23 0.86 -14.49
N MET A 174 -16.03 -0.01 -13.51
CA MET A 174 -15.82 0.38 -12.12
C MET A 174 -14.57 1.25 -11.95
N ALA A 175 -13.45 0.88 -12.56
CA ALA A 175 -12.22 1.66 -12.53
C ALA A 175 -12.45 3.07 -13.12
N ARG A 176 -13.18 3.18 -14.23
CA ARG A 176 -13.52 4.49 -14.80
C ARG A 176 -14.44 5.30 -13.90
N ALA A 177 -15.46 4.67 -13.32
CA ALA A 177 -16.40 5.31 -12.41
C ALA A 177 -15.71 5.81 -11.13
N SER A 178 -14.68 5.12 -10.65
CA SER A 178 -13.84 5.54 -9.53
C SER A 178 -12.78 6.60 -9.89
N GLY A 179 -12.79 7.09 -11.14
CA GLY A 179 -11.89 8.14 -11.60
C GLY A 179 -10.55 7.67 -12.16
N LEU A 180 -10.34 6.36 -12.36
CA LEU A 180 -9.15 5.81 -13.03
C LEU A 180 -9.40 5.66 -14.53
N PRO A 181 -8.91 6.58 -15.37
CA PRO A 181 -9.06 6.46 -16.82
C PRO A 181 -8.34 5.23 -17.36
N ARG A 182 -8.75 4.83 -18.55
CA ARG A 182 -7.97 3.92 -19.38
C ARG A 182 -6.75 4.67 -19.91
N LEU A 183 -5.54 4.13 -19.72
CA LEU A 183 -4.32 4.80 -20.16
C LEU A 183 -4.00 4.57 -21.63
N VAL A 184 -4.29 3.37 -22.13
CA VAL A 184 -3.97 2.93 -23.50
C VAL A 184 -5.14 2.17 -24.10
N ALA A 185 -5.25 2.19 -25.43
CA ALA A 185 -6.22 1.36 -26.13
C ALA A 185 -5.97 -0.13 -25.85
N ALA A 186 -7.01 -0.97 -25.92
CA ALA A 186 -6.82 -2.41 -25.78
C ALA A 186 -5.88 -2.92 -26.89
N PRO A 187 -4.89 -3.78 -26.57
CA PRO A 187 -4.12 -4.51 -27.57
C PRO A 187 -5.04 -5.35 -28.46
N VAL A 188 -4.64 -5.61 -29.71
CA VAL A 188 -5.46 -6.35 -30.69
C VAL A 188 -5.91 -7.71 -30.14
N ALA A 189 -4.98 -8.48 -29.56
CA ALA A 189 -5.27 -9.76 -28.91
C ALA A 189 -6.39 -9.64 -27.85
N SER A 190 -6.39 -8.55 -27.09
CA SER A 190 -7.43 -8.30 -26.09
C SER A 190 -8.76 -7.85 -26.71
N ARG A 191 -8.78 -7.26 -27.92
CA ARG A 191 -10.03 -6.86 -28.59
C ARG A 191 -10.80 -8.08 -29.09
N GLN A 192 -10.10 -9.13 -29.49
CA GLN A 192 -10.67 -10.39 -29.96
C GLN A 192 -11.23 -11.26 -28.82
N ALA A 193 -10.74 -11.07 -27.58
CA ALA A 193 -11.28 -11.75 -26.40
C ALA A 193 -12.73 -11.34 -26.08
N THR A 194 -13.44 -12.22 -25.38
CA THR A 194 -14.80 -11.93 -24.90
C THR A 194 -14.80 -10.73 -23.94
N PRO A 195 -15.93 -10.03 -23.73
CA PRO A 195 -15.98 -8.91 -22.79
C PRO A 195 -15.54 -9.24 -21.36
N ALA A 196 -15.69 -10.49 -20.93
CA ALA A 196 -15.29 -10.98 -19.60
C ALA A 196 -13.78 -11.22 -19.50
N GLU A 197 -13.12 -11.61 -20.59
CA GLU A 197 -11.69 -11.92 -20.63
C GLU A 197 -10.83 -10.73 -21.09
N ARG A 198 -11.47 -9.68 -21.61
CA ARG A 198 -10.79 -8.50 -22.14
C ARG A 198 -10.00 -7.79 -21.04
N ARG A 199 -8.76 -7.43 -21.36
CA ARG A 199 -7.80 -6.78 -20.47
C ARG A 199 -7.66 -5.30 -20.79
N TYR A 200 -7.57 -4.50 -19.72
CA TYR A 200 -7.51 -3.05 -19.78
C TYR A 200 -6.42 -2.55 -18.85
N LEU A 201 -5.58 -1.62 -19.32
CA LEU A 201 -4.68 -0.88 -18.45
C LEU A 201 -5.39 0.38 -17.95
N HIS A 202 -5.66 0.43 -16.66
CA HIS A 202 -6.21 1.59 -15.97
C HIS A 202 -5.14 2.22 -15.09
N GLY A 203 -5.23 3.52 -14.93
CA GLY A 203 -4.29 4.25 -14.08
C GLY A 203 -4.41 5.75 -14.21
N MET A 204 -3.51 6.44 -13.53
CA MET A 204 -3.40 7.88 -13.57
C MET A 204 -1.93 8.27 -13.43
N SER A 205 -1.46 9.17 -14.28
CA SER A 205 -0.17 9.85 -14.09
C SER A 205 -0.35 11.16 -13.31
N ARG A 206 0.73 11.67 -12.71
CA ARG A 206 0.75 12.98 -12.06
C ARG A 206 0.26 14.10 -12.99
N GLN A 207 0.70 14.08 -14.25
CA GLN A 207 0.26 15.05 -15.26
C GLN A 207 -1.26 14.96 -15.51
N GLN A 208 -1.82 13.76 -15.54
CA GLN A 208 -3.27 13.57 -15.69
C GLN A 208 -4.03 14.01 -14.44
N ALA A 209 -3.50 13.74 -13.24
CA ALA A 209 -4.08 14.19 -11.98
C ALA A 209 -4.15 15.72 -11.91
N GLN A 210 -3.09 16.42 -12.34
CA GLN A 210 -3.06 17.89 -12.42
C GLN A 210 -4.11 18.47 -13.39
N ARG A 211 -4.43 17.74 -14.47
CA ARG A 211 -5.50 18.13 -15.40
C ARG A 211 -6.90 17.79 -14.88
N ARG A 212 -7.00 17.00 -13.81
CA ARG A 212 -8.26 16.55 -13.18
C ARG A 212 -8.19 16.68 -11.66
N PRO A 213 -7.93 17.89 -11.14
CA PRO A 213 -7.59 18.10 -9.74
C PRO A 213 -8.75 17.75 -8.79
N THR A 214 -9.98 17.65 -9.28
CA THR A 214 -11.17 17.27 -8.50
C THR A 214 -11.53 15.80 -8.59
N SER A 215 -10.79 15.00 -9.37
CA SER A 215 -11.03 13.55 -9.41
C SER A 215 -10.60 12.91 -8.08
N LEU A 216 -11.38 11.94 -7.60
CA LEU A 216 -11.13 11.27 -6.31
C LEU A 216 -9.69 10.75 -6.20
N GLN A 217 -9.18 10.15 -7.27
CA GLN A 217 -7.81 9.62 -7.35
C GLN A 217 -6.76 10.72 -7.22
N ALA A 218 -6.94 11.85 -7.92
CA ALA A 218 -6.03 12.99 -7.85
C ALA A 218 -6.00 13.57 -6.42
N VAL A 219 -7.18 13.80 -5.83
CA VAL A 219 -7.32 14.38 -4.49
C VAL A 219 -6.76 13.47 -3.41
N LEU A 220 -6.95 12.15 -3.51
CA LEU A 220 -6.46 11.23 -2.50
C LEU A 220 -4.96 10.99 -2.60
N PHE A 221 -4.44 10.68 -3.79
CA PHE A 221 -3.12 10.03 -3.91
C PHE A 221 -2.06 10.87 -4.62
N PHE A 222 -2.41 11.88 -5.42
CA PHE A 222 -1.44 12.70 -6.17
C PHE A 222 -1.16 14.03 -5.48
N ARG A 223 -0.77 13.95 -4.21
CA ARG A 223 -0.33 15.10 -3.40
C ARG A 223 1.18 15.27 -3.49
N ASP A 224 1.66 16.46 -3.15
CA ASP A 224 3.09 16.76 -3.15
C ASP A 224 3.51 17.36 -1.81
N HIS A 225 3.97 16.49 -0.92
CA HIS A 225 4.51 16.86 0.38
C HIS A 225 5.78 16.06 0.62
N ALA A 226 6.90 16.75 0.85
CA ALA A 226 8.13 16.12 1.30
C ALA A 226 8.06 15.90 2.82
N PRO A 227 8.64 14.81 3.35
CA PRO A 227 8.75 14.61 4.79
C PRO A 227 9.57 15.75 5.41
N ARG A 228 9.13 16.26 6.55
CA ARG A 228 9.81 17.37 7.24
C ARG A 228 10.76 16.85 8.30
N PHE A 229 10.39 15.80 9.01
CA PHE A 229 11.20 15.27 10.11
C PHE A 229 12.25 14.28 9.60
N HIS A 230 11.95 13.60 8.49
CA HIS A 230 12.76 12.52 7.91
C HIS A 230 13.14 11.48 8.96
N PHE A 231 12.13 10.82 9.55
CA PHE A 231 12.34 9.70 10.47
C PHE A 231 13.20 8.62 9.80
N SER A 232 14.09 8.02 10.57
CA SER A 232 14.87 6.85 10.13
C SER A 232 13.94 5.65 9.86
N PRO A 233 14.36 4.64 9.08
CA PRO A 233 13.52 3.48 8.77
C PRO A 233 12.94 2.79 10.02
N GLY A 234 13.75 2.63 11.07
CA GLY A 234 13.29 2.02 12.33
C GLY A 234 12.30 2.88 13.11
N GLU A 235 12.40 4.21 13.01
CA GLU A 235 11.42 5.14 13.60
C GLU A 235 10.12 5.13 12.80
N GLN A 236 10.19 5.13 11.46
CA GLN A 236 9.02 5.00 10.58
C GLN A 236 8.23 3.72 10.88
N ASP A 237 8.92 2.59 11.05
CA ASP A 237 8.29 1.31 11.39
C ASP A 237 7.56 1.34 12.74
N LEU A 238 8.20 1.92 13.76
CA LEU A 238 7.57 2.09 15.07
C LEU A 238 6.34 3.00 14.99
N LEU A 239 6.44 4.11 14.26
CA LEU A 239 5.34 5.07 14.10
C LEU A 239 4.16 4.46 13.31
N LEU A 240 4.42 3.66 12.29
CA LEU A 240 3.39 2.94 11.53
C LEU A 240 2.62 1.94 12.43
N LEU A 241 3.30 1.22 13.31
CA LEU A 241 2.64 0.34 14.29
C LEU A 241 1.87 1.14 15.34
N ALA A 242 2.46 2.22 15.85
CA ALA A 242 1.80 3.09 16.83
C ALA A 242 0.52 3.73 16.28
N LEU A 243 0.50 4.12 14.99
CA LEU A 243 -0.70 4.62 14.31
C LEU A 243 -1.81 3.57 14.19
N ARG A 244 -1.47 2.28 14.21
CA ARG A 244 -2.42 1.16 14.27
C ARG A 244 -2.82 0.82 15.72
N ASN A 245 -2.63 1.76 16.64
CA ASN A 245 -2.93 1.61 18.07
C ASN A 245 -2.19 0.45 18.75
N ARG A 246 -0.99 0.08 18.26
CA ARG A 246 -0.15 -0.91 18.95
C ARG A 246 0.50 -0.30 20.20
N SER A 247 0.53 -1.09 21.27
CA SER A 247 1.27 -0.75 22.50
C SER A 247 2.77 -0.90 22.27
N ASP A 248 3.60 -0.28 23.13
CA ASP A 248 5.06 -0.39 22.99
C ASP A 248 5.57 -1.82 23.13
N ALA A 249 4.92 -2.63 23.98
CA ALA A 249 5.22 -4.06 24.10
C ALA A 249 4.89 -4.81 22.80
N ALA A 250 3.71 -4.58 22.22
CA ALA A 250 3.34 -5.21 20.95
C ALA A 250 4.24 -4.75 19.80
N CYS A 251 4.66 -3.48 19.78
CA CYS A 251 5.64 -2.97 18.82
C CYS A 251 7.01 -3.64 19.00
N ALA A 252 7.45 -3.85 20.25
CA ALA A 252 8.70 -4.53 20.55
C ALA A 252 8.69 -5.95 19.99
N ASP A 253 7.62 -6.71 20.26
CA ASP A 253 7.46 -8.07 19.78
C ASP A 253 7.40 -8.14 18.24
N GLU A 254 6.59 -7.28 17.61
CA GLU A 254 6.39 -7.29 16.14
C GLU A 254 7.65 -6.85 15.37
N LEU A 255 8.46 -5.96 15.95
CA LEU A 255 9.71 -5.50 15.34
C LEU A 255 10.94 -6.32 15.77
N GLY A 256 10.79 -7.30 16.67
CA GLY A 256 11.90 -8.08 17.23
C GLY A 256 12.90 -7.22 18.02
N LEU A 257 12.40 -6.25 18.81
CA LEU A 257 13.21 -5.30 19.57
C LEU A 257 13.04 -5.51 21.08
N SER A 258 14.04 -5.08 21.85
CA SER A 258 13.86 -4.96 23.30
C SER A 258 12.94 -3.78 23.67
N PRO A 259 12.23 -3.83 24.80
CA PRO A 259 11.44 -2.70 25.29
C PRO A 259 12.26 -1.40 25.44
N ASP A 260 13.53 -1.51 25.83
CA ASP A 260 14.41 -0.35 25.98
C ASP A 260 14.83 0.24 24.63
N THR A 261 14.99 -0.60 23.59
CA THR A 261 15.17 -0.12 22.21
C THR A 261 13.95 0.66 21.73
N VAL A 262 12.73 0.23 22.07
CA VAL A 262 11.50 0.98 21.74
C VAL A 262 11.47 2.34 22.44
N LYS A 263 11.80 2.40 23.74
CA LYS A 263 11.89 3.67 24.49
C LYS A 263 12.94 4.61 23.88
N MET A 264 14.09 4.08 23.49
CA MET A 264 15.15 4.86 22.84
C MET A 264 14.70 5.42 21.49
N ARG A 265 14.00 4.64 20.68
CA ARG A 265 13.43 5.12 19.40
C ARG A 265 12.41 6.24 19.62
N TRP A 266 11.52 6.10 20.60
CA TRP A 266 10.59 7.18 20.96
C TRP A 266 11.30 8.46 21.37
N ARG A 267 12.39 8.36 22.13
CA ARG A 267 13.22 9.51 22.50
C ARG A 267 13.80 10.21 21.26
N GLY A 268 14.42 9.46 20.35
CA GLY A 268 14.96 9.99 19.09
C GLY A 268 13.88 10.66 18.22
N ILE A 269 12.69 10.06 18.12
CA ILE A 269 11.53 10.64 17.45
C ILE A 269 11.18 12.01 18.05
N PHE A 270 11.06 12.11 19.37
CA PHE A 270 10.69 13.36 20.03
C PHE A 270 11.77 14.43 19.91
N GLU A 271 13.05 14.07 20.01
CA GLU A 271 14.17 14.99 19.81
C GLU A 271 14.17 15.55 18.38
N ARG A 272 13.97 14.69 17.38
CA ARG A 272 13.89 15.07 15.96
C ARG A 272 12.70 16.00 15.68
N VAL A 273 11.55 15.72 16.27
CA VAL A 273 10.37 16.58 16.14
C VAL A 273 10.60 17.91 16.87
N ALA A 274 11.17 17.91 18.08
CA ALA A 274 11.50 19.12 18.82
C ALA A 274 12.43 20.07 18.05
N ALA A 275 13.39 19.51 17.31
CA ALA A 275 14.32 20.28 16.49
C ALA A 275 13.64 21.06 15.35
N HIS A 276 12.50 20.57 14.84
CA HIS A 276 11.76 21.20 13.74
C HIS A 276 10.50 21.95 14.20
N ARG A 277 9.92 21.54 15.33
CA ARG A 277 8.68 22.06 15.94
C ARG A 277 8.87 22.20 17.45
N PRO A 278 9.72 23.14 17.91
CA PRO A 278 9.94 23.36 19.35
C PRO A 278 8.65 23.78 20.07
N ASP A 279 7.71 24.39 19.35
CA ASP A 279 6.38 24.78 19.81
C ASP A 279 5.50 23.60 20.25
N TRP A 280 5.76 22.39 19.75
CA TRP A 280 4.97 21.20 20.13
C TRP A 280 5.36 20.65 21.49
N PHE A 281 6.61 20.89 21.91
CA PHE A 281 7.15 20.40 23.16
C PHE A 281 7.78 21.56 23.94
N PRO A 282 6.97 22.56 24.36
CA PRO A 282 7.50 23.71 25.09
C PRO A 282 8.28 23.20 26.29
N ALA A 283 9.52 23.68 26.45
CA ALA A 283 10.30 23.41 27.64
C ALA A 283 9.52 23.98 28.82
N SER A 284 9.12 23.13 29.77
CA SER A 284 8.58 23.67 31.01
C SER A 284 9.71 24.39 31.73
N ALA A 285 9.57 25.70 31.89
CA ALA A 285 10.11 26.36 33.05
C ALA A 285 9.53 25.64 34.29
N GLY A 286 10.39 25.12 35.17
CA GLY A 286 10.00 24.43 36.40
C GLY A 286 10.33 22.94 36.38
N ALA A 287 11.55 22.62 36.83
CA ALA A 287 12.06 21.26 36.94
C ALA A 287 11.67 20.60 38.29
N ASP A 288 10.47 20.84 38.82
CA ASP A 288 10.06 20.31 40.13
C ASP A 288 8.70 19.61 40.05
N GLY A 289 8.58 18.58 39.21
CA GLY A 289 7.36 17.80 39.01
C GLY A 289 7.58 16.32 39.22
N SER A 290 6.89 15.75 40.21
CA SER A 290 6.86 14.32 40.56
C SER A 290 6.66 13.39 39.35
N GLY A 291 7.08 12.12 39.45
CA GLY A 291 7.11 11.15 38.34
C GLY A 291 5.79 10.91 37.58
N ALA A 292 4.65 11.34 38.13
CA ALA A 292 3.36 11.33 37.44
C ALA A 292 3.29 12.32 36.27
N ASP A 293 3.86 13.52 36.40
CA ASP A 293 3.82 14.57 35.37
C ASP A 293 4.65 14.21 34.13
N ARG A 294 5.77 13.50 34.31
CA ARG A 294 6.59 13.02 33.18
C ARG A 294 5.85 11.99 32.32
N THR A 295 5.06 11.13 32.96
CA THR A 295 4.33 10.06 32.26
C THR A 295 3.15 10.64 31.47
N THR A 296 2.35 11.50 32.09
CA THR A 296 1.24 12.21 31.43
C THR A 296 1.73 13.04 30.24
N ARG A 297 2.86 13.75 30.40
CA ARG A 297 3.47 14.54 29.33
C ARG A 297 3.94 13.67 28.16
N GLY A 298 4.54 12.51 28.43
CA GLY A 298 4.95 11.57 27.38
C GLY A 298 3.77 11.06 26.55
N VAL A 299 2.65 10.76 27.20
CA VAL A 299 1.40 10.35 26.54
C VAL A 299 0.83 11.47 25.66
N GLU A 300 0.83 12.72 26.15
CA GLU A 300 0.37 13.86 25.37
C GLU A 300 1.24 14.15 24.14
N LYS A 301 2.57 14.11 24.29
CA LYS A 301 3.52 14.27 23.17
C LYS A 301 3.25 13.24 22.08
N ARG A 302 3.09 11.97 22.47
CA ARG A 302 2.78 10.87 21.56
C ARG A 302 1.44 11.09 20.86
N ARG A 303 0.39 11.42 21.62
CA ARG A 303 -0.95 11.66 21.06
C ARG A 303 -0.94 12.79 20.03
N HIS A 304 -0.26 13.90 20.33
CA HIS A 304 -0.16 15.03 19.41
C HIS A 304 0.59 14.66 18.13
N LEU A 305 1.74 14.00 18.25
CA LEU A 305 2.52 13.53 17.10
C LEU A 305 1.72 12.55 16.23
N LEU A 306 1.05 11.55 16.83
CA LEU A 306 0.26 10.59 16.06
C LEU A 306 -0.92 11.27 15.34
N ALA A 307 -1.58 12.25 15.96
CA ALA A 307 -2.64 13.03 15.32
C ALA A 307 -2.15 13.88 14.14
N TYR A 308 -0.89 14.33 14.18
CA TYR A 308 -0.23 14.95 13.02
C TYR A 308 0.05 13.93 11.94
N LEU A 309 0.70 12.80 12.27
CA LEU A 309 1.11 11.79 11.30
C LEU A 309 -0.07 11.14 10.56
N GLN A 310 -1.25 11.06 11.19
CA GLN A 310 -2.50 10.65 10.51
C GLN A 310 -2.86 11.53 9.30
N ARG A 311 -2.45 12.80 9.32
CA ARG A 311 -2.69 13.78 8.24
C ARG A 311 -1.47 13.97 7.34
N HIS A 312 -0.30 13.51 7.78
CA HIS A 312 1.00 13.68 7.12
C HIS A 312 1.69 12.31 6.90
N PRO A 313 1.08 11.41 6.11
CA PRO A 313 1.62 10.08 5.85
C PRO A 313 2.97 10.11 5.11
N GLU A 314 3.32 11.22 4.45
CA GLU A 314 4.60 11.43 3.78
C GLU A 314 5.81 11.30 4.73
N GLU A 315 5.64 11.62 6.01
CA GLU A 315 6.68 11.47 7.04
C GLU A 315 7.09 10.02 7.27
N LEU A 316 6.22 9.08 6.92
CA LEU A 316 6.34 7.65 7.20
C LEU A 316 6.78 6.83 5.98
N ARG A 317 6.93 7.47 4.83
CA ARG A 317 7.38 6.79 3.60
C ARG A 317 8.90 6.84 3.49
N PRO A 318 9.54 5.80 2.94
CA PRO A 318 10.97 5.83 2.61
C PRO A 318 11.32 7.07 1.81
N TYR A 319 12.38 7.75 2.22
CA TYR A 319 12.82 8.99 1.58
C TYR A 319 14.33 9.13 1.72
N GLN A 320 15.03 9.26 0.61
CA GLN A 320 16.45 9.59 0.62
C GLN A 320 16.62 11.11 0.69
N ARG A 321 17.36 11.59 1.68
CA ARG A 321 17.71 13.01 1.79
C ARG A 321 18.69 13.43 0.71
#